data_AF-A0A178U661-F1
#
_entry.id   AF-A0A178U661-F1
#
_cell.length_a   1.000
_cell.length_b   1.000
_cell.length_c   1.000
_cell.angle_alpha   90.00
_cell.angle_beta   90.00
_cell.angle_gamma   90.00
#
_symmetry.space_group_name_H-M   'P 1'
#
loop_
_entity.id
_entity.type
_entity.pdbx_description
1 polymer ?
#
loop_
_entity_poly.entity_id
_entity_poly.type
_entity_poly.pdbx_seq_one_letter_code
_entity_poly.pdbx_strand_id
1 'polypeptide(L)'
;MGGGDGKTLIAFKTLLSHPEYGLYTEHIEAPTEERLKQVVQNYRDKDVRIVSFKQKEMVSGSLKVKDMVEGKEYEAIADSDNTNDTIAFRKEGDWIFSEIRGGEFEEPYRHSYKLVDIVKVLADKDHINRVPFDDMDIDYLMWVDFEVYCNVTAYAELPEEFRGMAVDTW
;
A
#
# COMPACT_ATOMS: atom_id res chain seq x y z
N MET A 1 7.37 7.81 -23.07
CA MET A 1 6.37 6.72 -23.09
C MET A 1 7.13 5.43 -22.90
N GLY A 2 7.31 5.00 -21.65
CA GLY A 2 7.94 3.72 -21.32
C GLY A 2 6.86 2.66 -21.23
N GLY A 3 6.93 1.64 -22.08
CA GLY A 3 6.02 0.50 -22.05
C GLY A 3 6.34 -0.39 -20.86
N GLY A 4 5.60 -0.21 -19.77
CA GLY A 4 5.31 -1.27 -18.82
C GLY A 4 4.02 -1.96 -19.26
N ASP A 5 3.82 -3.21 -18.86
CA ASP A 5 2.61 -4.00 -19.10
C ASP A 5 1.34 -3.46 -18.39
N GLY A 6 1.42 -2.26 -17.79
CA GLY A 6 0.40 -1.64 -16.94
C GLY A 6 0.28 -2.29 -15.57
N LYS A 7 1.02 -3.36 -15.28
CA LYS A 7 0.92 -4.15 -14.05
C LYS A 7 2.09 -3.90 -13.10
N THR A 8 3.23 -3.48 -13.63
CA THR A 8 4.42 -3.11 -12.85
C THR A 8 4.81 -1.66 -13.08
N LEU A 9 5.34 -1.03 -12.04
CA LEU A 9 6.03 0.27 -12.09
C LEU A 9 7.48 0.13 -11.66
N ILE A 10 8.31 1.06 -12.09
CA ILE A 10 9.70 1.17 -11.66
C ILE A 10 9.76 2.16 -10.51
N ALA A 11 10.25 1.68 -9.36
CA ALA A 11 10.50 2.49 -8.19
C ALA A 11 11.96 2.36 -7.74
N PHE A 12 12.34 3.21 -6.80
CA PHE A 12 13.63 3.16 -6.14
C PHE A 12 13.44 3.11 -4.64
N LYS A 13 13.94 2.03 -4.01
CA LYS A 13 14.15 2.02 -2.57
C LYS A 13 15.30 2.96 -2.26
N THR A 14 14.99 4.11 -1.66
CA THR A 14 15.90 5.25 -1.54
C THR A 14 16.17 5.54 -0.08
N LEU A 15 17.44 5.54 0.31
CA LEU A 15 17.88 6.02 1.62
C LEU A 15 18.08 7.53 1.53
N LEU A 16 17.31 8.27 2.30
CA LEU A 16 17.32 9.72 2.40
C LEU A 16 17.90 10.17 3.74
N SER A 17 18.54 11.34 3.75
CA SER A 17 19.00 12.03 4.95
C SER A 17 18.26 13.35 5.08
N HIS A 18 17.54 13.56 6.18
CA HIS A 18 16.91 14.82 6.56
C HIS A 18 17.60 15.39 7.82
N PRO A 19 17.84 16.71 7.91
CA PRO A 19 18.50 17.30 9.08
C PRO A 19 17.76 17.05 10.41
N GLU A 20 16.43 17.05 10.39
CA GLU A 20 15.59 16.88 11.59
C GLU A 20 15.22 15.42 11.88
N TYR A 21 15.08 14.58 10.84
CA TYR A 21 14.56 13.21 10.97
C TYR A 21 15.65 12.15 10.83
N GLY A 22 16.89 12.55 10.52
CA GLY A 22 18.00 11.62 10.33
C GLY A 22 17.89 10.82 9.03
N LEU A 23 18.26 9.54 9.10
CA LEU A 23 18.22 8.63 7.94
C LEU A 23 16.89 7.87 7.91
N TYR A 24 16.23 7.85 6.75
CA TYR A 24 15.00 7.11 6.53
C TYR A 24 14.94 6.54 5.11
N THR A 25 14.15 5.50 4.92
CA THR A 25 13.94 4.88 3.60
C THR A 25 12.58 5.28 3.04
N GLU A 26 12.55 5.52 1.75
CA GLU A 26 11.33 5.81 0.99
C GLU A 26 11.38 5.12 -0.38
N HIS A 27 10.27 4.56 -0.84
CA HIS A 27 10.09 4.02 -2.17
C HIS A 27 9.49 5.08 -3.09
N ILE A 28 10.28 5.51 -4.07
CA ILE A 28 9.91 6.61 -4.96
C ILE A 28 9.72 6.06 -6.36
N GLU A 29 8.51 6.23 -6.92
CA GLU A 29 8.25 5.92 -8.33
C GLU A 29 9.08 6.84 -9.23
N ALA A 30 9.92 6.24 -10.07
CA ALA A 30 10.63 6.97 -11.11
C ALA A 30 11.09 5.99 -12.20
N PRO A 31 10.95 6.34 -13.49
CA PRO A 31 11.39 5.49 -14.59
C PRO A 31 12.92 5.46 -14.77
N THR A 32 13.66 6.37 -14.13
CA THR A 32 15.12 6.53 -14.26
C THR A 32 15.73 7.16 -13.00
N GLU A 33 17.04 7.00 -12.81
CA GLU A 33 17.77 7.66 -11.71
C GLU A 33 17.73 9.19 -11.82
N GLU A 34 17.79 9.75 -13.03
CA GLU A 34 17.67 11.18 -13.27
C GLU A 34 16.32 11.70 -12.79
N ARG A 35 15.25 10.94 -13.06
CA ARG A 35 13.91 11.31 -12.62
C ARG A 35 13.75 11.17 -11.11
N LEU A 36 14.34 10.15 -10.49
CA LEU A 36 14.39 10.02 -9.03
C LEU A 36 14.99 11.28 -8.39
N LYS A 37 16.17 11.71 -8.87
CA LYS A 37 16.86 12.91 -8.35
C LYS A 37 16.00 14.16 -8.51
N GLN A 38 15.30 14.31 -9.64
CA GLN A 38 14.36 15.42 -9.84
C GLN A 38 13.17 15.38 -8.89
N VAL A 39 12.60 14.19 -8.63
CA VAL A 39 11.47 14.05 -7.71
C VAL A 39 11.89 14.49 -6.30
N VAL A 40 13.02 14.00 -5.80
CA VAL A 40 13.53 14.41 -4.48
C VAL A 40 13.80 15.92 -4.43
N GLN A 41 14.40 16.49 -5.47
CA GLN A 41 14.67 17.93 -5.51
C GLN A 41 13.42 18.82 -5.56
N ASN A 42 12.34 18.35 -6.19
CA ASN A 42 11.13 19.15 -6.43
C ASN A 42 10.07 19.00 -5.33
N TYR A 43 9.99 17.84 -4.68
CA TYR A 43 8.89 17.47 -3.79
C TYR A 43 9.32 17.15 -2.36
N ARG A 44 10.62 17.27 -2.03
CA ARG A 44 11.13 17.11 -0.67
C ARG A 44 11.83 18.39 -0.23
N ASP A 45 12.06 18.53 1.06
CA ASP A 45 12.77 19.69 1.61
C ASP A 45 14.16 19.83 0.98
N LYS A 46 14.60 21.08 0.79
CA LYS A 46 15.84 21.39 0.08
C LYS A 46 17.09 20.77 0.71
N ASP A 47 17.01 20.47 2.00
CA ASP A 47 18.10 19.86 2.77
C ASP A 47 18.06 18.32 2.77
N VAL A 48 17.03 17.71 2.15
CA VAL A 48 16.97 16.26 1.93
C VAL A 48 18.03 15.84 0.92
N ARG A 49 18.82 14.84 1.28
CA ARG A 49 19.86 14.28 0.42
C ARG A 49 19.64 12.80 0.18
N ILE A 50 19.81 12.40 -1.06
CA ILE A 50 19.90 10.99 -1.42
C ILE A 50 21.27 10.45 -0.96
N VAL A 51 21.23 9.44 -0.09
CA VAL A 51 22.43 8.74 0.40
C VAL A 51 22.74 7.53 -0.47
N SER A 52 21.72 6.72 -0.77
CA SER A 52 21.83 5.58 -1.69
C SER A 52 20.45 5.23 -2.24
N PHE A 53 20.40 4.50 -3.35
CA PHE A 53 19.15 3.97 -3.89
C PHE A 53 19.38 2.65 -4.61
N LYS A 54 18.32 1.85 -4.71
CA LYS A 54 18.29 0.62 -5.50
C LYS A 54 16.98 0.54 -6.26
N GLN A 55 17.05 0.36 -7.57
CA GLN A 55 15.87 0.12 -8.40
C GLN A 55 15.15 -1.15 -7.94
N LYS A 56 13.83 -1.07 -7.91
CA LYS A 56 12.92 -2.15 -7.53
C LYS A 56 11.68 -2.10 -8.42
N GLU A 57 11.26 -3.25 -8.91
CA GLU A 57 9.97 -3.39 -9.57
C GLU A 57 8.89 -3.53 -8.50
N MET A 58 7.82 -2.75 -8.63
CA MET A 58 6.68 -2.76 -7.73
C MET A 58 5.40 -2.91 -8.55
N VAL A 59 4.30 -3.29 -7.90
CA VAL A 59 3.02 -3.40 -8.58
C VAL A 59 2.45 -2.01 -8.87
N SER A 60 1.80 -1.86 -10.02
CA SER A 60 1.00 -0.69 -10.30
C SER A 60 -0.30 -0.73 -9.52
N GLY A 61 -0.73 0.42 -9.02
CA GLY A 61 -2.08 0.65 -8.49
C GLY A 61 -3.22 0.16 -9.39
N SER A 62 -2.99 0.16 -10.71
CA SER A 62 -3.97 -0.27 -11.71
C SER A 62 -4.08 -1.79 -11.93
N LEU A 63 -3.23 -2.62 -11.29
CA LEU A 63 -3.36 -4.06 -11.36
C LEU A 63 -4.72 -4.49 -10.78
N LYS A 64 -5.48 -5.30 -11.52
CA LYS A 64 -6.77 -5.80 -11.02
C LYS A 64 -6.58 -6.88 -9.95
N VAL A 65 -7.38 -6.81 -8.88
CA VAL A 65 -7.34 -7.78 -7.77
C VAL A 65 -7.66 -9.20 -8.26
N LYS A 66 -8.55 -9.34 -9.25
CA LYS A 66 -8.84 -10.63 -9.89
C LYS A 66 -7.65 -11.26 -10.62
N ASP A 67 -6.67 -10.44 -11.04
CA ASP A 67 -5.46 -10.88 -11.72
C ASP A 67 -4.34 -11.25 -10.72
N MET A 68 -4.56 -11.10 -9.42
CA MET A 68 -3.63 -11.56 -8.39
C MET A 68 -3.55 -13.08 -8.40
N VAL A 69 -2.32 -13.59 -8.43
CA VAL A 69 -2.02 -15.01 -8.33
C VAL A 69 -2.06 -15.40 -6.85
N GLU A 70 -2.78 -16.48 -6.56
CA GLU A 70 -2.90 -17.06 -5.24
C GLU A 70 -1.53 -17.23 -4.55
N GLY A 71 -1.40 -16.76 -3.31
CA GLY A 71 -0.20 -16.88 -2.48
C GLY A 71 0.98 -15.99 -2.92
N LYS A 72 0.89 -15.27 -4.05
CA LYS A 72 1.92 -14.32 -4.48
C LYS A 72 1.73 -12.97 -3.77
N GLU A 73 2.83 -12.39 -3.32
CA GLU A 73 2.88 -11.04 -2.74
C GLU A 73 3.02 -9.97 -3.84
N TYR A 74 2.27 -8.89 -3.68
CA TYR A 74 2.22 -7.73 -4.56
C TYR A 74 2.46 -6.48 -3.73
N GLU A 75 3.64 -5.88 -3.88
CA GLU A 75 4.06 -4.71 -3.11
C GLU A 75 3.88 -3.43 -3.93
N ALA A 76 3.10 -2.48 -3.41
CA ALA A 76 2.81 -1.18 -3.98
C ALA A 76 3.41 -0.06 -3.13
N ILE A 77 3.64 1.11 -3.75
CA ILE A 77 3.88 2.35 -3.00
C ILE A 77 2.54 2.75 -2.38
N ALA A 78 2.52 3.03 -1.09
CA ALA A 78 1.28 3.37 -0.41
C ALA A 78 0.80 4.77 -0.83
N ASP A 79 -0.43 4.88 -1.32
CA ASP A 79 -1.09 6.17 -1.59
C ASP A 79 -1.57 6.78 -0.27
N SER A 80 -0.61 7.28 0.51
CA SER A 80 -0.89 8.09 1.70
C SER A 80 -0.23 9.44 1.52
N ASP A 81 -0.71 10.47 2.23
CA ASP A 81 -0.12 11.82 2.28
C ASP A 81 1.29 11.84 2.92
N ASN A 82 2.17 10.92 2.49
CA ASN A 82 3.55 10.69 2.88
C ASN A 82 3.74 10.09 4.29
N THR A 83 2.75 9.35 4.83
CA THR A 83 2.96 8.59 6.07
C THR A 83 3.49 7.20 5.74
N ASN A 84 2.71 6.34 5.09
CA ASN A 84 3.11 4.97 4.79
C ASN A 84 4.06 4.92 3.58
N ASP A 85 5.08 4.06 3.63
CA ASP A 85 6.07 3.87 2.57
C ASP A 85 5.56 2.88 1.52
N THR A 86 5.19 1.68 1.97
CA THR A 86 4.73 0.59 1.10
C THR A 86 3.61 -0.19 1.74
N ILE A 87 2.82 -0.84 0.89
CA ILE A 87 1.82 -1.82 1.28
C ILE A 87 1.98 -3.07 0.43
N ALA A 88 1.96 -4.24 1.05
CA ALA A 88 2.07 -5.52 0.38
C ALA A 88 0.77 -6.31 0.55
N PHE A 89 0.20 -6.74 -0.57
CA PHE A 89 -0.99 -7.57 -0.61
C PHE A 89 -0.67 -8.99 -1.05
N ARG A 90 -1.30 -9.95 -0.38
CA ARG A 90 -1.31 -11.35 -0.79
C ARG A 90 -2.74 -11.88 -0.72
N LYS A 91 -3.17 -12.59 -1.76
CA LYS A 91 -4.51 -13.18 -1.83
C LYS A 91 -4.44 -14.68 -1.52
N GLU A 92 -5.29 -15.15 -0.63
CA GLU A 92 -5.55 -16.59 -0.43
C GLU A 92 -7.06 -16.87 -0.37
N GLY A 93 -7.61 -17.44 -1.44
CA GLY A 93 -9.05 -17.67 -1.60
C GLY A 93 -9.80 -16.34 -1.58
N ASP A 94 -10.70 -16.20 -0.61
CA ASP A 94 -11.48 -14.98 -0.38
C ASP A 94 -10.76 -13.95 0.50
N TRP A 95 -9.62 -14.33 1.07
CA TRP A 95 -8.85 -13.49 1.99
C TRP A 95 -7.81 -12.65 1.28
N ILE A 96 -7.70 -11.40 1.72
CA ILE A 96 -6.58 -10.52 1.47
C ILE A 96 -5.78 -10.39 2.75
N PHE A 97 -4.47 -10.54 2.63
CA PHE A 97 -3.47 -10.31 3.67
C PHE A 97 -2.74 -9.03 3.30
N SER A 98 -2.74 -8.05 4.20
CA SER A 98 -2.08 -6.76 4.01
C SER A 98 -0.98 -6.54 5.03
N GLU A 99 0.19 -6.14 4.55
CA GLU A 99 1.31 -5.67 5.36
C GLU A 99 1.65 -4.22 5.01
N ILE A 100 1.42 -3.31 5.96
CA ILE A 100 1.68 -1.87 5.83
C ILE A 100 3.05 -1.56 6.47
N ARG A 101 3.89 -0.81 5.77
CA ARG A 101 5.24 -0.43 6.23
C ARG A 101 5.45 1.07 6.15
N GLY A 102 6.19 1.62 7.12
CA GLY A 102 6.50 3.05 7.20
C GLY A 102 5.43 3.85 7.93
N GLY A 103 5.63 5.16 8.03
CA GLY A 103 4.69 6.07 8.68
C GLY A 103 4.69 5.99 10.18
N GLU A 104 3.51 5.79 10.76
CA GLU A 104 3.34 5.65 12.21
C GLU A 104 3.80 4.28 12.74
N PHE A 105 4.12 3.34 11.85
CA PHE A 105 4.46 1.97 12.20
C PHE A 105 5.99 1.79 12.31
N GLU A 106 6.49 1.57 13.53
CA GLU A 106 7.89 1.17 13.77
C GLU A 106 8.19 -0.22 13.18
N GLU A 107 7.21 -1.12 13.26
CA GLU A 107 7.25 -2.49 12.72
C GLU A 107 6.09 -2.67 11.74
N PRO A 108 6.21 -3.54 10.71
CA PRO A 108 5.15 -3.74 9.73
C PRO A 108 3.81 -4.12 10.40
N TYR A 109 2.76 -3.36 10.11
CA TYR A 109 1.41 -3.67 10.58
C TYR A 109 0.77 -4.69 9.66
N ARG A 110 0.23 -5.77 10.23
CA ARG A 110 -0.34 -6.90 9.50
C ARG A 110 -1.80 -7.09 9.87
N HIS A 111 -2.67 -7.17 8.88
CA HIS A 111 -4.08 -7.50 9.06
C HIS A 111 -4.70 -8.15 7.81
N SER A 112 -5.68 -9.02 8.03
CA SER A 112 -6.29 -9.78 6.94
C SER A 112 -7.81 -9.72 6.99
N TYR A 113 -8.44 -9.82 5.83
CA TYR A 113 -9.89 -9.74 5.71
C TYR A 113 -10.44 -10.44 4.47
N LYS A 114 -11.72 -10.84 4.56
CA LYS A 114 -12.50 -11.33 3.43
C LYS A 114 -13.01 -10.15 2.60
N LEU A 115 -12.38 -9.90 1.45
CA LEU A 115 -12.59 -8.67 0.68
C LEU A 115 -14.06 -8.40 0.32
N VAL A 116 -14.75 -9.39 -0.25
CA VAL A 116 -16.14 -9.22 -0.71
C VAL A 116 -17.09 -8.96 0.46
N ASP A 117 -16.87 -9.66 1.58
CA ASP A 117 -17.70 -9.53 2.77
C ASP A 117 -17.48 -8.18 3.46
N ILE A 118 -16.21 -7.77 3.64
CA ILE A 118 -15.88 -6.51 4.31
C ILE A 118 -16.30 -5.31 3.48
N VAL A 119 -16.14 -5.36 2.16
CA VAL A 119 -16.57 -4.27 1.26
C VAL A 119 -18.07 -4.07 1.34
N LYS A 120 -18.85 -5.16 1.46
CA LYS A 120 -20.30 -5.05 1.64
C LYS A 120 -20.65 -4.30 2.93
N VAL A 121 -20.03 -4.67 4.06
CA VAL A 121 -20.32 -4.03 5.36
C VAL A 121 -19.88 -2.57 5.38
N LEU A 122 -18.68 -2.26 4.88
CA LEU A 122 -18.16 -0.90 4.82
C LEU A 122 -18.98 0.00 3.88
N ALA A 123 -19.42 -0.54 2.73
CA ALA A 123 -20.27 0.20 1.79
C ALA A 123 -21.67 0.45 2.35
N ASP A 124 -22.26 -0.51 3.07
CA ASP A 124 -23.57 -0.34 3.74
C ASP A 124 -23.53 0.74 4.85
N LYS A 125 -22.32 1.15 5.28
CA LYS A 125 -22.05 2.20 6.27
C LYS A 125 -21.55 3.52 5.66
N ASP A 126 -21.55 3.64 4.33
CA ASP A 126 -21.06 4.81 3.59
C ASP A 126 -19.56 5.13 3.82
N HIS A 127 -18.74 4.14 4.25
CA HIS A 127 -17.29 4.32 4.37
C HIS A 127 -16.58 4.23 3.01
N ILE A 128 -17.08 3.37 2.12
CA ILE A 128 -16.53 3.16 0.78
C ILE A 128 -17.62 3.09 -0.28
N ASN A 129 -17.24 3.35 -1.53
CA ASN A 129 -18.11 3.07 -2.67
C ASN A 129 -18.12 1.58 -2.98
N ARG A 130 -19.29 1.01 -3.26
CA ARG A 130 -19.39 -0.38 -3.71
C ARG A 130 -18.92 -0.49 -5.15
N VAL A 131 -17.89 -1.30 -5.39
CA VAL A 131 -17.35 -1.59 -6.72
C VAL A 131 -17.49 -3.08 -7.00
N PRO A 132 -17.85 -3.52 -8.23
CA PRO A 132 -17.81 -4.94 -8.59
C PRO A 132 -16.40 -5.51 -8.40
N PHE A 133 -16.29 -6.75 -7.89
CA PHE A 133 -14.98 -7.38 -7.66
C PHE A 133 -14.08 -7.36 -8.91
N ASP A 134 -14.68 -7.54 -10.09
CA ASP A 134 -13.94 -7.57 -11.36
C ASP A 134 -13.29 -6.24 -11.74
N ASP A 135 -13.77 -5.15 -11.14
CA ASP A 135 -13.33 -3.78 -11.37
C ASP A 135 -12.38 -3.28 -10.28
N MET A 136 -12.24 -4.01 -9.16
CA MET A 136 -11.31 -3.66 -8.09
C MET A 136 -9.86 -3.77 -8.56
N ASP A 137 -9.08 -2.72 -8.34
CA ASP A 137 -7.63 -2.67 -8.55
C ASP A 137 -6.90 -2.43 -7.22
N ILE A 138 -5.57 -2.43 -7.27
CA ILE A 138 -4.72 -2.23 -6.09
C ILE A 138 -4.98 -0.87 -5.45
N ASP A 139 -5.23 0.20 -6.22
CA ASP A 139 -5.57 1.52 -5.66
C ASP A 139 -6.86 1.47 -4.83
N TYR A 140 -7.93 0.88 -5.39
CA TYR A 140 -9.16 0.68 -4.62
C TYR A 140 -8.93 -0.24 -3.41
N LEU A 141 -8.11 -1.28 -3.55
CA LEU A 141 -7.77 -2.17 -2.45
C LEU A 141 -7.01 -1.45 -1.33
N MET A 142 -6.09 -0.53 -1.66
CA MET A 142 -5.41 0.33 -0.68
C MET A 142 -6.39 1.20 0.10
N TRP A 143 -7.40 1.77 -0.56
CA TRP A 143 -8.45 2.51 0.13
C TRP A 143 -9.29 1.61 1.05
N VAL A 144 -9.70 0.43 0.57
CA VAL A 144 -10.39 -0.55 1.41
C VAL A 144 -9.53 -0.92 2.61
N ASP A 145 -8.23 -1.16 2.40
CA ASP A 145 -7.29 -1.54 3.45
C ASP A 145 -7.19 -0.48 4.56
N PHE A 146 -7.11 0.79 4.15
CA PHE A 146 -7.13 1.92 5.07
C PHE A 146 -8.42 1.96 5.91
N GLU A 147 -9.58 1.76 5.29
CA GLU A 147 -10.85 1.73 6.01
C GLU A 147 -10.98 0.51 6.93
N VAL A 148 -10.42 -0.64 6.55
CA VAL A 148 -10.34 -1.82 7.41
C VAL A 148 -9.43 -1.54 8.61
N TYR A 149 -8.26 -0.93 8.39
CA TYR A 149 -7.40 -0.51 9.49
C TYR A 149 -8.15 0.42 10.45
N CYS A 150 -8.64 1.55 9.96
CA CYS A 150 -9.23 2.59 10.81
C CYS A 150 -10.53 2.15 11.52
N ASN A 151 -11.37 1.35 10.86
CA ASN A 151 -12.71 1.03 11.35
C ASN A 151 -12.88 -0.42 11.82
N VAL A 152 -11.85 -1.26 11.71
CA VAL A 152 -11.97 -2.69 12.05
C VAL A 152 -10.80 -3.17 12.89
N THR A 153 -9.55 -3.04 12.42
CA THR A 153 -8.42 -3.77 13.02
C THR A 153 -7.52 -2.90 13.91
N ALA A 154 -7.63 -1.57 13.87
CA ALA A 154 -6.91 -0.69 14.79
C ALA A 154 -7.49 -0.68 16.22
N TYR A 155 -8.69 -1.23 16.42
CA TYR A 155 -9.32 -1.33 17.74
C TYR A 155 -8.67 -2.44 18.58
N ALA A 156 -8.70 -2.26 19.91
CA ALA A 156 -8.20 -3.26 20.84
C ALA A 156 -8.98 -4.60 20.78
N GLU A 157 -10.23 -4.57 20.36
CA GLU A 157 -11.04 -5.74 20.08
C GLU A 157 -11.79 -5.54 18.75
N LEU A 158 -11.81 -6.58 17.91
CA LEU A 158 -12.57 -6.60 16.65
C LEU A 158 -14.06 -6.34 16.92
N PRO A 159 -14.68 -5.33 16.27
CA PRO A 159 -16.11 -5.10 16.43
C PRO A 159 -16.92 -6.33 16.01
N GLU A 160 -17.99 -6.63 16.76
CA GLU A 160 -18.76 -7.88 16.60
C GLU A 160 -19.21 -8.13 15.15
N GLU A 161 -19.63 -7.07 14.48
CA GLU A 161 -20.12 -7.10 13.11
C GLU A 161 -19.05 -7.50 12.08
N PHE A 162 -17.75 -7.43 12.42
CA PHE A 162 -16.63 -7.84 11.56
C PHE A 162 -16.02 -9.19 11.96
N ARG A 163 -16.56 -9.85 13.00
CA ARG A 163 -16.04 -11.16 13.45
C ARG A 163 -16.14 -12.22 12.35
N GLY A 164 -15.04 -12.94 12.14
CA GLY A 164 -14.92 -13.96 11.10
C GLY A 164 -14.77 -13.40 9.68
N MET A 165 -14.64 -12.07 9.53
CA MET A 165 -14.37 -11.37 8.28
C MET A 165 -13.05 -10.60 8.30
N ALA A 166 -12.51 -10.29 9.47
CA ALA A 166 -11.18 -9.70 9.64
C ALA A 166 -10.42 -10.33 10.81
N VAL A 167 -9.09 -10.25 10.75
CA VAL A 167 -8.17 -10.67 11.81
C VAL A 167 -7.04 -9.65 11.89
N ASP A 168 -6.78 -9.13 13.09
CA ASP A 168 -5.61 -8.30 13.38
C ASP A 168 -4.41 -9.21 13.65
N THR A 169 -3.35 -9.06 12.85
CA THR A 169 -2.12 -9.87 12.88
C THR A 169 -2.31 -11.39 12.69
N TRP A 170 -1.41 -12.01 11.93
CA TRP A 170 -1.42 -13.45 11.67
C TRP A 170 -0.04 -14.07 11.89
#